data_AF-A0A3N0FMT0-F1
#
_entry.id   AF-A0A3N0FMT0-F1
#
_cell.length_a   1.000
_cell.length_b   1.000
_cell.length_c   1.000
_cell.angle_alpha   90.00
_cell.angle_beta   90.00
_cell.angle_gamma   90.00
#
_symmetry.space_group_name_H-M   'P 1'
#
loop_
_entity.id
_entity.type
_entity.pdbx_description
1 polymer ?
#
loop_
_entity_poly.entity_id
_entity_poly.type
_entity_poly.pdbx_seq_one_letter_code
_entity_poly.pdbx_strand_id
1 'polypeptide(L)' 'LAGFGKFSGDWLLNAVRHTLTRSNGYVSEIEIVRGPLTKGTKKKKTTTLTVYHPDGTTSTTVKEKKK' A
#
# COMPACT_ATOMS: atom_id res chain seq x y z
N LEU A 1 11.50 3.99 26.13
CA LEU A 1 11.40 3.38 24.78
C LEU A 1 10.95 4.43 23.75
N ALA A 2 11.84 5.34 23.35
CA ALA A 2 11.55 6.26 22.26
C ALA A 2 11.58 5.47 20.94
N GLY A 3 10.42 5.26 20.30
CA GLY A 3 10.33 4.58 19.00
C GLY A 3 9.68 3.20 19.00
N PHE A 4 9.22 2.68 20.14
CA PHE A 4 8.31 1.53 20.16
C PHE A 4 6.92 2.01 19.73
N GLY A 5 6.40 1.51 18.61
CA GLY A 5 5.09 1.91 18.08
C GLY A 5 5.09 3.11 17.12
N LYS A 6 6.25 3.62 16.66
CA LYS A 6 6.26 4.63 15.59
C LYS A 6 5.82 3.97 14.27
N PHE A 7 4.54 4.13 13.93
CA PHE A 7 3.82 3.59 12.77
C PHE A 7 4.26 4.28 11.45
N SER A 8 5.56 4.31 11.15
CA SER A 8 6.10 4.98 9.96
C SER A 8 6.79 3.98 9.03
N GLY A 9 5.97 3.26 8.27
CA GLY A 9 6.36 2.33 7.21
C GLY A 9 5.18 1.43 6.85
N ASP A 10 5.00 1.11 5.57
CA ASP A 10 4.03 0.08 5.17
C ASP A 10 4.46 -1.23 5.85
N TRP A 11 3.55 -1.87 6.59
CA TRP A 11 3.80 -3.19 7.17
C TRP A 11 3.72 -4.21 6.04
N LEU A 12 4.78 -5.00 5.87
CA LEU A 12 4.84 -6.01 4.82
C LEU A 12 4.45 -7.36 5.42
N LEU A 13 3.67 -8.11 4.66
CA LEU A 13 3.36 -9.49 4.98
C LEU A 13 4.53 -10.36 4.52
N ASN A 14 5.19 -11.03 5.47
CA ASN A 14 6.37 -11.87 5.18
C ASN A 14 5.95 -13.29 4.81
N ALA A 15 5.10 -13.89 5.64
CA ALA A 15 4.62 -15.25 5.45
C ALA A 15 3.21 -15.39 6.01
N VAL A 16 2.46 -16.32 5.40
CA VAL A 16 1.18 -16.79 5.94
C VAL A 16 1.24 -18.31 5.97
N ARG A 17 1.00 -18.89 7.15
CA ARG A 17 0.97 -20.32 7.34
C ARG A 17 -0.44 -20.74 7.72
N HIS A 18 -1.05 -21.55 6.85
CA HIS A 18 -2.34 -22.16 7.08
C HIS A 18 -2.13 -23.57 7.62
N THR A 19 -2.84 -23.93 8.68
CA THR A 19 -2.81 -25.26 9.28
C THR A 19 -4.25 -25.70 9.52
N LEU A 20 -4.64 -26.83 8.93
CA LEU A 20 -5.96 -27.42 9.13
C LEU A 20 -5.78 -28.77 9.81
N THR A 21 -6.29 -28.90 11.04
CA THR A 21 -6.24 -30.16 11.79
C THR A 21 -7.62 -30.50 12.35
N ARG A 22 -7.87 -31.79 12.58
CA ARG A 22 -9.16 -32.25 13.14
C ARG A 22 -9.34 -31.81 14.60
N SER A 23 -8.25 -31.66 15.35
CA SER A 23 -8.28 -31.25 16.76
C SER A 23 -8.38 -29.73 16.94
N ASN A 24 -7.69 -28.95 16.11
CA ASN A 24 -7.58 -27.49 16.29
C ASN A 24 -8.31 -26.68 15.20
N GLY A 25 -8.99 -27.35 14.26
CA GLY A 25 -9.66 -26.70 13.15
C GLY A 25 -8.69 -26.01 12.20
N TYR A 26 -9.18 -24.95 11.55
CA TYR A 26 -8.39 -24.12 10.65
C TYR A 26 -7.71 -22.99 11.44
N VAL A 27 -6.38 -22.89 11.30
CA VAL A 27 -5.54 -21.87 11.90
C VAL A 27 -4.76 -21.16 10.80
N SER A 28 -4.71 -19.83 10.87
CA SER A 28 -3.89 -19.01 9.98
C SER A 28 -2.94 -18.17 10.83
N GLU A 29 -1.65 -18.37 10.63
CA GLU A 29 -0.61 -17.56 11.26
C GLU A 29 -0.06 -16.58 10.24
N ILE A 30 0.05 -15.32 10.62
CA ILE A 30 0.50 -14.23 9.75
C ILE A 30 1.77 -13.64 10.36
N GLU A 31 2.87 -13.73 9.61
CA GLU A 31 4.13 -13.09 9.97
C GLU A 31 4.19 -11.70 9.31
N ILE A 32 4.29 -10.67 10.15
CA ILE A 32 4.32 -9.27 9.71
C ILE A 32 5.71 -8.70 9.99
N VAL A 33 6.33 -8.12 8.97
CA VAL A 33 7.63 -7.46 9.08
C VAL A 33 7.51 -5.96 8.82
N ARG A 34 8.43 -5.19 9.42
CA ARG A 34 8.51 -3.76 9.11
C ARG A 34 9.08 -3.60 7.71
N GLY A 35 8.33 -2.93 6.85
CA GLY A 35 8.88 -2.44 5.59
C GLY A 35 10.05 -1.48 5.83
N PRO A 36 10.88 -1.23 4.81
CA PRO A 36 11.96 -0.27 4.90
C PRO A 36 11.43 1.07 5.42
N LEU A 37 12.18 1.69 6.34
CA LEU A 37 11.84 3.01 6.87
C LEU A 37 11.86 3.99 5.71
N THR A 38 10.68 4.27 5.14
CA THR A 38 10.58 5.24 4.05
C THR A 38 10.94 6.59 4.64
N LYS A 39 12.12 7.11 4.30
CA LYS A 39 12.45 8.52 4.51
C LYS A 39 11.32 9.28 3.84
N GLY A 40 10.50 9.96 4.63
CA GLY A 40 9.18 10.47 4.26
C GLY A 40 9.18 11.57 3.20
N THR A 41 9.79 11.35 2.04
CA THR A 41 9.48 12.10 0.84
C THR A 41 8.19 11.51 0.29
N LYS A 42 7.05 12.07 0.72
CA LYS A 42 5.82 11.96 -0.06
C LYS A 42 6.14 12.51 -1.46
N LYS A 43 6.52 11.67 -2.41
CA LYS A 43 6.48 12.07 -3.82
C LYS A 43 5.03 12.44 -4.06
N LYS A 44 4.78 13.72 -4.34
CA LYS A 44 3.45 14.18 -4.75
C LYS A 44 3.01 13.25 -5.89
N LYS A 45 1.99 12.43 -5.65
CA LYS A 45 1.41 11.60 -6.70
C LYS A 45 0.66 12.57 -7.61
N THR A 46 1.29 12.94 -8.71
CA THR A 46 0.64 13.67 -9.79
C THR A 46 -0.25 12.68 -10.51
N THR A 47 -1.58 12.85 -10.40
CA THR A 47 -2.53 12.01 -11.13
C THR A 47 -2.83 12.70 -12.46
N THR A 48 -2.34 12.11 -13.55
CA THR A 48 -2.68 12.52 -14.91
C THR A 48 -3.89 11.73 -15.37
N LEU A 49 -4.99 12.42 -15.69
CA LEU A 49 -6.16 11.82 -16.32
C LEU A 49 -6.14 12.18 -17.81
N THR A 50 -5.98 11.17 -18.66
CA THR A 50 -6.09 11.29 -20.11
C THR A 50 -7.46 10.77 -20.54
N VAL A 51 -8.25 11.63 -21.19
CA VAL A 51 -9.58 11.32 -21.72
C VAL A 51 -9.48 11.31 -23.24
N TYR A 52 -9.90 10.20 -23.85
CA TYR A 52 -9.99 10.05 -25.31
C TYR A 52 -11.43 10.29 -25.74
N HIS A 53 -11.63 11.21 -26.67
CA HIS A 53 -12.93 11.54 -27.21
C HIS A 53 -13.16 10.83 -28.55
N PRO A 54 -14.42 10.50 -28.88
CA PRO A 54 -14.76 9.82 -30.13
C PRO A 54 -14.59 10.69 -31.38
N ASP A 55 -14.41 12.00 -31.23
CA ASP A 55 -14.06 12.95 -32.30
C ASP A 55 -12.55 12.94 -32.64
N GLY A 56 -11.78 12.02 -32.04
CA GLY A 56 -10.34 11.88 -32.23
C GLY A 56 -9.50 12.85 -31.40
N THR A 57 -10.13 13.73 -30.62
CA THR A 57 -9.40 14.64 -29.73
C THR A 57 -9.03 13.95 -28.42
N THR A 58 -7.94 14.40 -27.79
CA THR A 58 -7.46 13.88 -26.51
C THR A 58 -7.31 15.01 -25.52
N SER A 59 -7.92 14.89 -24.34
CA SER A 59 -7.82 15.87 -23.25
C SER A 59 -6.99 15.31 -22.10
N THR A 60 -5.92 16.00 -21.72
CA THR A 60 -5.09 15.62 -20.58
C THR A 60 -5.29 16.61 -19.44
N THR A 61 -5.71 16.12 -18.28
CA THR A 61 -5.87 16.92 -17.07
C THR A 61 -4.92 16.44 -15.99
N VAL A 62 -4.03 17.34 -15.54
CA VAL A 62 -3.10 17.09 -14.45
C VAL A 62 -3.71 17.67 -13.18
N LYS A 63 -4.19 16.82 -12.27
CA LYS A 63 -4.67 17.28 -10.96
C LYS A 63 -3.54 17.13 -9.94
N GLU A 64 -2.93 18.25 -9.57
CA GLU A 64 -2.15 18.29 -8.34
C GLU A 64 -3.10 18.23 -7.14
N LYS A 65 -2.91 17.24 -6.26
CA LYS A 65 -3.69 17.16 -5.02
C LYS A 65 -3.27 18.33 -4.11
N LYS A 66 -4.10 19.37 -4.03
CA LYS A 66 -3.92 20.49 -3.10
C LYS A 66 -4.05 19.98 -1.66
N LYS A 67 -3.21 20.55 -0.79
CA LYS A 67 -2.90 20.11 0.57
C LYS A 67 -4.10 20.17 1.50
#